data_AF-A0A516SIC0-F1
#
_entry.id   AF-A0A516SIC0-F1
#
_cell.length_a   1.000
_cell.length_b   1.000
_cell.length_c   1.000
_cell.angle_alpha   90.00
_cell.angle_beta   90.00
_cell.angle_gamma   90.00
#
_symmetry.space_group_name_H-M   'P 1'
#
loop_
_entity.id
_entity.type
_entity.pdbx_description
1 polymer ?
#
loop_
_entity_poly.entity_id
_entity_poly.type
_entity_poly.pdbx_seq_one_letter_code
_entity_poly.pdbx_strand_id
1 'polypeptide(L)'
;MQSFRAFFFDAIKHPEQGGYAYGFAALEQLDHCLRAIKPAPGPPPLLDAEQQAAKSTLMVRCDLSEDELNAARGQLAHDIDFTRDPLLTLVERSLRATGPAAKSAIAHETLALADPAILRSLQASNMEFPAPNAQGPRYYLAGRWYEGKESALDMEQAWALANCELGMDCGPDTTATLVQCVQHGWCADNLQDAVRIGLGADRYDRVSMLRQQIISAVKRRDAAVFSPPP
;
A
#
# COMPACT_ATOMS: atom_id res chain seq x y z
N MET A 1 4.39 19.66 3.39
CA MET A 1 3.61 18.40 3.49
C MET A 1 2.63 18.54 4.64
N GLN A 2 1.35 18.25 4.41
CA GLN A 2 0.35 18.12 5.49
C GLN A 2 0.63 16.82 6.26
N SER A 3 0.39 16.81 7.58
CA SER A 3 0.53 15.58 8.39
C SER A 3 -0.62 14.60 8.10
N PHE A 4 -0.39 13.30 8.32
CA PHE A 4 -1.45 12.30 8.10
C PHE A 4 -2.66 12.52 9.02
N ARG A 5 -2.45 13.00 10.25
CA ARG A 5 -3.53 13.40 11.14
C ARG A 5 -4.40 14.49 10.54
N ALA A 6 -3.78 15.57 10.05
CA ALA A 6 -4.51 16.67 9.46
C ALA A 6 -5.25 16.23 8.19
N PHE A 7 -4.64 15.39 7.36
CA PHE A 7 -5.29 14.80 6.20
C PHE A 7 -6.49 13.92 6.59
N PHE A 8 -6.33 13.03 7.58
CA PHE A 8 -7.41 12.16 8.06
C PHE A 8 -8.64 12.96 8.51
N PHE A 9 -8.45 13.93 9.42
CA PHE A 9 -9.57 14.72 9.94
C PHE A 9 -10.22 15.63 8.91
N ASP A 10 -9.50 16.00 7.85
CA ASP A 10 -10.06 16.74 6.73
C ASP A 10 -10.85 15.83 5.80
N ALA A 11 -10.26 14.69 5.40
CA ALA A 11 -10.88 13.73 4.50
C ALA A 11 -12.25 13.24 5.01
N ILE A 12 -12.35 12.84 6.28
CA ILE A 12 -13.61 12.28 6.83
C ILE A 12 -14.78 13.28 6.87
N LYS A 13 -14.53 14.58 6.67
CA LYS A 13 -15.59 15.60 6.54
C LYS A 13 -16.27 15.60 5.16
N HIS A 14 -15.63 14.96 4.18
CA HIS A 14 -16.04 14.96 2.78
C HIS A 14 -16.28 13.53 2.25
N PRO A 15 -17.18 12.74 2.89
CA PRO A 15 -17.42 11.36 2.48
C PRO A 15 -17.89 11.24 1.02
N GLU A 16 -18.62 12.24 0.51
CA GLU A 16 -19.08 12.29 -0.88
C GLU A 16 -17.95 12.31 -1.92
N GLN A 17 -16.73 12.63 -1.49
CA GLN A 17 -15.51 12.66 -2.31
C GLN A 17 -14.61 11.44 -2.06
N GLY A 18 -15.05 10.43 -1.32
CA GLY A 18 -14.20 9.31 -0.92
C GLY A 18 -13.53 9.48 0.45
N GLY A 19 -14.01 10.42 1.26
CA GLY A 19 -13.39 10.84 2.52
C GLY A 19 -13.14 9.71 3.52
N TYR A 20 -14.03 8.73 3.63
CA TYR A 20 -13.82 7.57 4.50
C TYR A 20 -12.79 6.60 3.91
N ALA A 21 -12.81 6.35 2.59
CA ALA A 21 -11.81 5.52 1.93
C ALA A 21 -10.39 6.10 2.09
N TYR A 22 -10.22 7.40 1.84
CA TYR A 22 -8.95 8.09 2.09
C TYR A 22 -8.60 8.13 3.58
N GLY A 23 -9.59 8.26 4.46
CA GLY A 23 -9.42 8.15 5.90
C GLY A 23 -8.81 6.81 6.30
N PHE A 24 -9.35 5.69 5.81
CA PHE A 24 -8.78 4.35 6.03
C PHE A 24 -7.35 4.24 5.49
N ALA A 25 -7.10 4.72 4.26
CA ALA A 25 -5.76 4.70 3.68
C ALA A 25 -4.75 5.50 4.53
N ALA A 26 -5.15 6.67 5.05
CA ALA A 26 -4.32 7.48 5.95
C ALA A 26 -4.02 6.76 7.27
N LEU A 27 -5.02 6.12 7.89
CA LEU A 27 -4.84 5.35 9.11
C LEU A 27 -3.94 4.13 8.90
N GLU A 28 -3.99 3.49 7.73
CA GLU A 28 -3.09 2.39 7.37
C GLU A 28 -1.64 2.88 7.22
N GLN A 29 -1.43 4.03 6.56
CA GLN A 29 -0.09 4.65 6.45
C GLN A 29 0.47 5.04 7.82
N LEU A 30 -0.38 5.59 8.70
CA LEU A 30 -0.02 5.89 10.08
C LEU A 30 0.37 4.65 10.87
N ASP A 31 -0.38 3.54 10.72
CA ASP A 31 -0.08 2.27 11.38
C ASP A 31 1.27 1.70 10.93
N HIS A 32 1.52 1.66 9.61
CA HIS A 32 2.81 1.24 9.05
C HIS A 32 3.95 2.09 9.57
N CYS A 33 3.75 3.40 9.63
CA CYS A 33 4.73 4.31 10.16
C CYS A 33 5.03 4.05 11.65
N LEU A 34 4.00 3.94 12.49
CA LEU A 34 4.16 3.69 13.92
C LEU A 34 4.89 2.37 14.17
N ARG A 35 4.56 1.31 13.41
CA ARG A 35 5.28 0.03 13.47
C ARG A 35 6.76 0.17 13.08
N ALA A 36 7.10 1.06 12.15
CA ALA A 36 8.48 1.28 11.74
C ALA A 36 9.33 1.99 12.79
N ILE A 37 8.73 2.91 13.56
CA ILE A 37 9.47 3.62 14.62
C ILE A 37 9.44 2.91 15.98
N LYS A 38 8.47 2.01 16.19
CA LYS A 38 8.33 1.23 17.43
C LYS A 38 9.56 0.35 17.64
N PRO A 39 10.20 0.39 18.82
CA PRO A 39 11.32 -0.50 19.11
C PRO A 39 10.86 -1.96 19.03
N ALA A 40 11.62 -2.78 18.30
CA ALA A 40 11.41 -4.22 18.28
C ALA A 40 11.62 -4.81 19.69
N PRO A 41 10.94 -5.92 20.05
CA PRO A 41 11.20 -6.61 21.30
C PRO A 41 12.66 -7.06 21.38
N GLY A 42 13.40 -6.56 22.38
CA GLY A 42 14.83 -6.85 22.56
C GLY A 42 15.68 -5.59 22.69
N PRO A 43 17.01 -5.73 22.76
CA PRO A 43 17.92 -4.59 22.71
C PRO A 43 17.76 -3.90 21.34
N PRO A 44 17.62 -2.56 21.31
CA PRO A 44 17.45 -1.84 20.06
C PRO A 44 18.70 -2.07 19.17
N PRO A 45 18.51 -2.34 17.88
CA PRO A 45 19.64 -2.36 16.95
C PRO A 45 20.31 -0.99 16.96
N LEU A 46 21.64 -0.97 16.86
CA LEU A 46 22.38 0.26 16.62
C LEU A 46 22.04 0.72 15.21
N LEU A 47 21.27 1.80 15.10
CA LEU A 47 20.99 2.47 13.83
C LEU A 47 22.20 3.33 13.45
N ASP A 48 22.52 3.37 12.16
CA ASP A 48 23.49 4.33 11.65
C ASP A 48 22.91 5.76 11.63
N ALA A 49 23.74 6.73 11.24
CA ALA A 49 23.34 8.14 11.23
C ALA A 49 22.19 8.42 10.24
N GLU A 50 22.15 7.73 9.10
CA GLU A 50 21.11 7.93 8.08
C GLU A 50 19.78 7.35 8.55
N GLN A 51 19.79 6.14 9.11
CA GLN A 51 18.62 5.51 9.71
C GLN A 51 18.07 6.31 10.89
N GLN A 52 18.96 6.88 11.72
CA GLN A 52 18.54 7.74 12.83
C GLN A 52 17.88 9.03 12.33
N ALA A 53 18.44 9.67 11.30
CA ALA A 53 17.85 10.84 10.66
C ALA A 53 16.48 10.52 10.04
N ALA A 54 16.38 9.43 9.29
CA ALA A 54 15.13 8.97 8.69
C ALA A 54 14.07 8.66 9.76
N LYS A 55 14.46 8.01 10.87
CA LYS A 55 13.58 7.75 12.01
C LYS A 55 13.06 9.05 12.62
N SER A 56 13.92 10.05 12.83
CA SER A 56 13.50 11.37 13.33
C SER A 56 12.50 12.06 12.39
N THR A 57 12.75 12.05 11.07
CA THR A 57 11.81 12.58 10.08
C THR A 57 10.48 11.83 10.12
N LEU A 58 10.53 10.51 10.18
CA LEU A 58 9.35 9.65 10.22
C LEU A 58 8.50 9.90 11.48
N MET A 59 9.13 10.10 12.64
CA MET A 59 8.44 10.47 13.90
C MET A 59 7.68 11.80 13.77
N VAL A 60 8.23 12.80 13.08
CA VAL A 60 7.55 14.09 12.87
C VAL A 60 6.32 13.94 11.96
N ARG A 61 6.41 13.07 10.95
CA ARG A 61 5.30 12.85 9.99
C ARG A 61 4.18 12.00 10.59
N CYS A 62 4.49 11.17 11.57
CA CYS A 62 3.55 10.25 12.21
C CYS A 62 3.07 10.81 13.52
N ASP A 63 2.34 11.91 13.39
CA ASP A 63 1.91 12.82 14.44
C ASP A 63 0.67 12.32 15.21
N LEU A 64 0.62 11.01 15.47
CA LEU A 64 -0.41 10.33 16.25
C LEU A 64 0.21 9.27 17.14
N SER A 65 -0.17 9.26 18.41
CA SER A 65 0.10 8.13 19.31
C SER A 65 -0.74 6.90 18.94
N GLU A 66 -0.36 5.72 19.44
CA GLU A 66 -1.16 4.49 19.26
C GLU A 66 -2.60 4.65 19.79
N ASP A 67 -2.76 5.35 20.91
CA ASP A 67 -4.08 5.62 21.51
C ASP A 67 -4.93 6.55 20.63
N GLU A 68 -4.34 7.61 20.08
CA GLU A 68 -5.05 8.49 19.15
C GLU A 68 -5.38 7.78 17.83
N LEU A 69 -4.49 6.92 17.33
CA LEU A 69 -4.76 6.09 16.14
C LEU A 69 -5.96 5.16 16.38
N ASN A 70 -6.01 4.52 17.55
CA ASN A 70 -7.13 3.64 17.93
C ASN A 70 -8.42 4.45 18.13
N ALA A 71 -8.36 5.64 18.71
CA ALA A 71 -9.51 6.54 18.82
C ALA A 71 -10.03 6.97 17.44
N ALA A 72 -9.13 7.32 16.52
CA ALA A 72 -9.48 7.69 15.14
C ALA A 72 -10.12 6.52 14.37
N ARG A 73 -9.62 5.29 14.56
CA ARG A 73 -10.26 4.07 14.03
C ARG A 73 -11.65 3.86 14.61
N GLY A 74 -11.82 4.03 15.91
CA GLY A 74 -13.11 3.92 16.59
C GLY A 74 -14.12 4.96 16.08
N GLN A 75 -13.68 6.20 15.91
CA GLN A 75 -14.49 7.26 15.32
C GLN A 75 -14.90 6.90 13.89
N LEU A 76 -13.93 6.54 13.02
CA LEU A 76 -14.23 6.19 11.64
C LEU A 76 -15.21 5.01 11.56
N ALA A 77 -15.03 3.98 12.39
CA ALA A 77 -15.95 2.84 12.46
C ALA A 77 -17.36 3.21 12.94
N HIS A 78 -17.50 4.25 13.78
CA HIS A 78 -18.79 4.76 14.22
C HIS A 78 -19.49 5.61 13.15
N ASP A 79 -18.72 6.46 12.47
CA ASP A 79 -19.23 7.46 11.52
C ASP A 79 -19.41 6.90 10.10
N ILE A 80 -18.95 5.68 9.84
CA ILE A 80 -18.92 5.08 8.49
C ILE A 80 -20.32 4.95 7.89
N ASP A 81 -20.48 5.51 6.70
CA ASP A 81 -21.67 5.34 5.88
C ASP A 81 -21.24 5.04 4.44
N PHE A 82 -21.33 3.76 4.07
CA PHE A 82 -20.99 3.27 2.72
C PHE A 82 -21.83 3.95 1.63
N THR A 83 -23.04 4.40 1.93
CA THR A 83 -23.92 5.06 0.93
C THR A 83 -23.44 6.46 0.57
N ARG A 84 -22.65 7.09 1.44
CA ARG A 84 -22.09 8.43 1.23
C ARG A 84 -20.70 8.40 0.61
N ASP A 85 -19.98 7.28 0.69
CA ASP A 85 -18.63 7.14 0.16
C ASP A 85 -18.58 6.04 -0.94
N PRO A 86 -18.57 6.43 -2.22
CA PRO A 86 -18.54 5.49 -3.33
C PRO A 86 -17.20 4.74 -3.44
N LEU A 87 -16.10 5.35 -3.01
CA LEU A 87 -14.78 4.71 -3.03
C LEU A 87 -14.70 3.60 -1.99
N LEU A 88 -15.23 3.86 -0.80
CA LEU A 88 -15.30 2.89 0.28
C LEU A 88 -16.20 1.71 -0.10
N THR A 89 -17.34 1.97 -0.73
CA THR A 89 -18.21 0.91 -1.28
C THR A 89 -17.45 0.04 -2.28
N LEU A 90 -16.65 0.63 -3.16
CA LEU A 90 -15.84 -0.13 -4.11
C LEU A 90 -14.76 -0.96 -3.39
N VAL A 91 -14.05 -0.39 -2.41
CA VAL A 91 -13.06 -1.12 -1.61
C VAL A 91 -13.70 -2.29 -0.87
N GLU A 92 -14.87 -2.10 -0.28
CA GLU A 92 -15.61 -3.14 0.42
C GLU A 92 -16.03 -4.29 -0.51
N ARG A 93 -16.59 -3.95 -1.68
CA ARG A 93 -16.90 -4.93 -2.72
C ARG A 93 -15.65 -5.65 -3.23
N SER A 94 -14.52 -4.94 -3.35
CA SER A 94 -13.23 -5.50 -3.75
C SER A 94 -12.74 -6.56 -2.76
N LEU A 95 -12.89 -6.31 -1.45
CA LEU A 95 -12.50 -7.26 -0.41
C LEU A 95 -13.43 -8.49 -0.36
N ARG A 96 -14.69 -8.34 -0.76
CA ARG A 96 -15.68 -9.44 -0.82
C ARG A 96 -15.74 -10.16 -2.16
N ALA A 97 -15.05 -9.66 -3.18
CA ALA A 97 -15.10 -10.23 -4.52
C ALA A 97 -14.51 -11.64 -4.53
N THR A 98 -15.36 -12.62 -4.76
CA THR A 98 -14.99 -14.03 -4.85
C THR A 98 -15.22 -14.55 -6.26
N GLY A 99 -14.23 -15.29 -6.76
CA GLY A 99 -14.26 -15.85 -8.11
C GLY A 99 -13.82 -14.89 -9.21
N PRO A 100 -13.41 -15.44 -10.37
CA PRO A 100 -12.90 -14.68 -11.53
C PRO A 100 -13.81 -13.55 -12.02
N ALA A 101 -15.11 -13.80 -12.17
CA ALA A 101 -16.03 -12.80 -12.72
C ALA A 101 -16.18 -11.56 -11.81
N ALA A 102 -16.32 -11.78 -10.49
CA ALA A 102 -16.43 -10.69 -9.53
C ALA A 102 -15.13 -9.89 -9.44
N LYS A 103 -13.98 -10.57 -9.39
CA LYS A 103 -12.66 -9.93 -9.38
C LYS A 103 -12.43 -9.10 -10.64
N SER A 104 -12.80 -9.60 -11.81
CA SER A 104 -12.70 -8.86 -13.08
C SER A 104 -13.61 -7.62 -13.09
N ALA A 105 -14.83 -7.71 -12.57
CA ALA A 105 -15.75 -6.57 -12.50
C ALA A 105 -15.19 -5.46 -11.60
N ILE A 106 -14.69 -5.81 -10.42
CA ILE A 106 -14.02 -4.86 -9.52
C ILE A 106 -12.78 -4.26 -10.17
N ALA A 107 -11.97 -5.06 -10.85
CA ALA A 107 -10.79 -4.54 -11.52
C ALA A 107 -11.16 -3.50 -12.59
N HIS A 108 -12.23 -3.71 -13.36
CA HIS A 108 -12.74 -2.71 -14.29
C HIS A 108 -13.20 -1.42 -13.60
N GLU A 109 -13.97 -1.53 -12.51
CA GLU A 109 -14.46 -0.39 -11.75
C GLU A 109 -13.32 0.43 -11.14
N THR A 110 -12.34 -0.23 -10.49
CA THR A 110 -11.17 0.42 -9.91
C THR A 110 -10.29 1.10 -10.96
N LEU A 111 -10.06 0.44 -12.11
CA LEU A 111 -9.29 1.03 -13.21
C LEU A 111 -9.96 2.24 -13.85
N ALA A 112 -11.30 2.31 -13.82
CA ALA A 112 -12.04 3.45 -14.34
C ALA A 112 -11.85 4.72 -13.50
N LEU A 113 -11.64 4.58 -12.19
CA LEU A 113 -11.39 5.70 -11.27
C LEU A 113 -10.02 6.35 -11.47
N ALA A 114 -9.02 5.55 -11.86
CA ALA A 114 -7.63 5.99 -12.01
C ALA A 114 -7.04 6.71 -10.78
N ASP A 115 -7.57 6.41 -9.59
CA ASP A 115 -7.13 7.00 -8.33
C ASP A 115 -6.01 6.16 -7.70
N PRO A 116 -4.81 6.71 -7.44
CA PRO A 116 -3.68 5.96 -6.87
C PRO A 116 -3.95 5.32 -5.50
N ALA A 117 -4.75 5.95 -4.64
CA ALA A 117 -5.08 5.40 -3.33
C ALA A 117 -5.99 4.17 -3.46
N ILE A 118 -6.88 4.17 -4.47
CA ILE A 118 -7.79 3.04 -4.73
C ILE A 118 -7.14 1.96 -5.58
N LEU A 119 -6.18 2.30 -6.45
CA LEU A 119 -5.48 1.32 -7.28
C LEU A 119 -4.76 0.25 -6.45
N ARG A 120 -4.35 0.56 -5.22
CA ARG A 120 -3.82 -0.43 -4.28
C ARG A 120 -4.84 -1.51 -3.90
N SER A 121 -6.15 -1.25 -3.98
CA SER A 121 -7.18 -2.27 -3.74
C SER A 121 -7.14 -3.38 -4.79
N LEU A 122 -6.60 -3.12 -6.00
CA LEU A 122 -6.37 -4.16 -7.01
C LEU A 122 -5.40 -5.22 -6.50
N GLN A 123 -4.35 -4.81 -5.78
CA GLN A 123 -3.41 -5.73 -5.14
C GLN A 123 -4.10 -6.62 -4.09
N ALA A 124 -5.09 -6.10 -3.37
CA ALA A 124 -5.85 -6.93 -2.44
C ALA A 124 -6.78 -7.90 -3.20
N SER A 125 -7.40 -7.45 -4.29
CA SER A 125 -8.34 -8.26 -5.08
C SER A 125 -7.67 -9.41 -5.86
N ASN A 126 -6.42 -9.24 -6.27
CA ASN A 126 -5.65 -10.25 -6.99
C ASN A 126 -4.85 -11.18 -6.05
N MET A 127 -4.94 -10.95 -4.74
CA MET A 127 -4.34 -11.78 -3.71
C MET A 127 -5.28 -12.91 -3.30
N GLU A 128 -4.71 -14.07 -3.01
CA GLU A 128 -5.41 -15.19 -2.38
C GLU A 128 -4.57 -15.75 -1.23
N PHE A 129 -5.21 -16.08 -0.12
CA PHE A 129 -4.62 -16.85 0.95
C PHE A 129 -4.95 -18.32 0.70
N PRO A 130 -3.97 -19.17 0.33
CA PRO A 130 -4.22 -20.58 0.16
C PRO A 130 -4.47 -21.24 1.52
N ALA A 131 -4.78 -22.55 1.52
CA ALA A 131 -5.08 -23.33 2.73
C ALA A 131 -4.06 -23.11 3.88
N PRO A 132 -4.41 -23.38 5.15
CA PRO A 132 -3.65 -22.96 6.35
C PRO A 132 -2.14 -23.30 6.39
N ASN A 133 -1.68 -24.25 5.57
CA ASN A 133 -0.28 -24.67 5.50
C ASN A 133 0.52 -23.99 4.36
N ALA A 134 -0.07 -22.99 3.69
CA ALA A 134 0.60 -22.27 2.62
C ALA A 134 1.71 -21.36 3.13
N GLN A 135 2.76 -21.19 2.32
CA GLN A 135 3.95 -20.39 2.66
C GLN A 135 3.74 -18.86 2.53
N GLY A 136 2.48 -18.42 2.50
CA GLY A 136 2.10 -17.02 2.32
C GLY A 136 0.98 -16.82 1.31
N PRO A 137 0.59 -15.56 1.05
CA PRO A 137 -0.35 -15.22 0.00
C PRO A 137 0.22 -15.56 -1.39
N ARG A 138 -0.67 -15.75 -2.35
CA ARG A 138 -0.34 -15.77 -3.78
C ARG A 138 -1.01 -14.61 -4.49
N TYR A 139 -0.34 -14.05 -5.49
CA TYR A 139 -0.85 -12.94 -6.29
C TYR A 139 -1.00 -13.35 -7.74
N TYR A 140 -2.10 -12.97 -8.38
CA TYR A 140 -2.28 -13.13 -9.81
C TYR A 140 -1.90 -11.87 -10.57
N LEU A 141 -1.04 -12.00 -11.58
CA LEU A 141 -0.73 -10.91 -12.51
C LEU A 141 -0.41 -11.48 -13.90
N ALA A 142 -1.06 -10.95 -14.93
CA ALA A 142 -0.76 -11.22 -16.35
C ALA A 142 -0.68 -12.71 -16.70
N GLY A 143 -1.67 -13.51 -16.28
CA GLY A 143 -1.73 -14.94 -16.60
C GLY A 143 -0.90 -15.84 -15.68
N ARG A 144 -0.26 -15.28 -14.64
CA ARG A 144 0.63 -16.02 -13.75
C ARG A 144 0.29 -15.82 -12.27
N TRP A 145 0.34 -16.92 -11.52
CA TRP A 145 0.38 -16.91 -10.06
C TRP A 145 1.81 -16.76 -9.54
N TYR A 146 1.98 -15.83 -8.62
CA TYR A 146 3.21 -15.52 -7.90
C TYR A 146 3.04 -16.00 -6.47
N GLU A 147 3.74 -17.08 -6.10
CA GLU A 147 3.56 -17.77 -4.82
C GLU A 147 4.83 -17.70 -3.97
N GLY A 148 4.66 -17.74 -2.65
CA GLY A 148 5.74 -17.74 -1.68
C GLY A 148 6.15 -16.35 -1.20
N LYS A 149 6.85 -16.32 -0.06
CA LYS A 149 7.21 -15.09 0.66
C LYS A 149 8.04 -14.11 -0.18
N GLU A 150 8.98 -14.61 -1.00
CA GLU A 150 9.79 -13.74 -1.85
C GLU A 150 8.97 -13.09 -2.96
N SER A 151 8.11 -13.88 -3.61
CA SER A 151 7.20 -13.38 -4.65
C SER A 151 6.19 -12.37 -4.10
N ALA A 152 5.72 -12.58 -2.86
CA ALA A 152 4.85 -11.63 -2.17
C ALA A 152 5.56 -10.28 -1.96
N LEU A 153 6.80 -10.31 -1.46
CA LEU A 153 7.62 -9.10 -1.32
C LEU A 153 7.90 -8.45 -2.68
N ASP A 154 8.20 -9.22 -3.72
CA ASP A 154 8.43 -8.68 -5.07
C ASP A 154 7.17 -7.97 -5.61
N MET A 155 5.99 -8.53 -5.37
CA MET A 155 4.71 -7.94 -5.76
C MET A 155 4.40 -6.68 -4.95
N GLU A 156 4.63 -6.68 -3.64
CA GLU A 156 4.48 -5.49 -2.78
C GLU A 156 5.36 -4.34 -3.26
N GLN A 157 6.65 -4.61 -3.52
CA GLN A 157 7.58 -3.60 -4.03
C GLN A 157 7.20 -3.14 -5.44
N ALA A 158 6.72 -4.04 -6.31
CA ALA A 158 6.27 -3.69 -7.65
C ALA A 158 5.07 -2.74 -7.62
N TRP A 159 4.08 -2.99 -6.75
CA TRP A 159 2.93 -2.09 -6.55
C TRP A 159 3.35 -0.75 -5.95
N ALA A 160 4.24 -0.75 -4.96
CA ALA A 160 4.72 0.48 -4.36
C ALA A 160 5.39 1.38 -5.41
N LEU A 161 6.29 0.82 -6.24
CA LEU A 161 6.93 1.56 -7.33
C LEU A 161 5.96 1.95 -8.46
N ALA A 162 4.99 1.08 -8.78
CA ALA A 162 3.96 1.41 -9.77
C ALA A 162 3.13 2.62 -9.34
N ASN A 163 2.74 2.68 -8.07
CA ASN A 163 1.99 3.80 -7.53
C ASN A 163 2.76 5.14 -7.60
N CYS A 164 4.10 5.11 -7.49
CA CYS A 164 4.94 6.30 -7.71
C CYS A 164 4.75 6.84 -9.13
N GLU A 165 4.83 5.98 -10.15
CA GLU A 165 4.65 6.36 -11.56
C GLU A 165 3.20 6.72 -11.90
N LEU A 166 2.25 6.30 -11.07
CA LEU A 166 0.83 6.62 -11.17
C LEU A 166 0.44 7.89 -10.39
N GLY A 167 1.41 8.59 -9.80
CA GLY A 167 1.23 9.93 -9.23
C GLY A 167 1.33 10.03 -7.72
N MET A 168 1.64 8.94 -7.00
CA MET A 168 2.00 9.07 -5.59
C MET A 168 3.40 9.67 -5.45
N ASP A 169 3.58 10.49 -4.41
CA ASP A 169 4.91 10.97 -4.04
C ASP A 169 5.74 9.83 -3.45
N CYS A 170 6.95 9.66 -3.99
CA CYS A 170 7.94 8.67 -3.57
C CYS A 170 9.33 9.28 -3.36
N GLY A 171 9.39 10.58 -3.07
CA GLY A 171 10.62 11.30 -2.71
C GLY A 171 11.23 10.87 -1.37
N PRO A 172 12.29 11.56 -0.93
CA PRO A 172 13.13 11.15 0.20
C PRO A 172 12.38 11.20 1.54
N ASP A 173 11.51 12.19 1.70
CA ASP A 173 10.77 12.42 2.94
C ASP A 173 9.46 11.63 3.02
N THR A 174 9.15 10.80 2.03
CA THR A 174 7.89 10.04 1.98
C THR A 174 7.92 8.85 2.93
N THR A 175 6.74 8.41 3.38
CA THR A 175 6.65 7.31 4.36
C THR A 175 7.17 6.02 3.75
N ALA A 176 6.89 5.79 2.47
CA ALA A 176 7.38 4.64 1.75
C ALA A 176 8.92 4.59 1.77
N THR A 177 9.61 5.67 1.39
CA THR A 177 11.08 5.73 1.38
C THR A 177 11.68 5.66 2.78
N LEU A 178 11.15 6.44 3.73
CA LEU A 178 11.66 6.48 5.10
C LEU A 178 11.52 5.14 5.82
N VAL A 179 10.41 4.42 5.61
CA VAL A 179 10.21 3.09 6.20
C VAL A 179 11.24 2.09 5.67
N GLN A 180 11.59 2.13 4.38
CA GLN A 180 12.66 1.26 3.84
C GLN A 180 14.01 1.53 4.52
N CYS A 181 14.36 2.79 4.73
CA CYS A 181 15.59 3.17 5.44
C CYS A 181 15.57 2.70 6.92
N VAL A 182 14.50 3.01 7.65
CA VAL A 182 14.40 2.70 9.09
C VAL A 182 14.36 1.19 9.34
N GLN A 183 13.56 0.43 8.59
CA GLN A 183 13.36 -0.99 8.87
C GLN A 183 14.41 -1.90 8.24
N HIS A 184 14.99 -1.50 7.11
CA HIS A 184 15.86 -2.38 6.31
C HIS A 184 17.26 -1.81 6.06
N GLY A 185 17.53 -0.57 6.44
CA GLY A 185 18.78 0.13 6.12
C GLY A 185 18.89 0.52 4.64
N TRP A 186 17.77 0.51 3.91
CA TRP A 186 17.72 0.84 2.48
C TRP A 186 17.53 2.35 2.31
N CYS A 187 18.52 3.12 2.73
CA CYS A 187 18.47 4.58 2.74
C CYS A 187 18.83 5.14 1.36
N ALA A 188 17.95 5.98 0.80
CA ALA A 188 18.12 6.59 -0.52
C ALA A 188 17.23 7.84 -0.69
N ASP A 189 17.45 8.59 -1.76
CA ASP A 189 16.72 9.83 -2.06
C ASP A 189 15.30 9.61 -2.60
N ASN A 190 14.92 8.37 -2.90
CA ASN A 190 13.58 8.01 -3.38
C ASN A 190 13.35 6.50 -3.20
N LEU A 191 12.08 6.09 -3.29
CA LEU A 191 11.69 4.69 -3.10
C LEU A 191 12.35 3.75 -4.12
N GLN A 192 12.51 4.19 -5.38
CA GLN A 192 13.08 3.36 -6.43
C GLN A 192 14.53 2.96 -6.10
N ASP A 193 15.33 3.91 -5.65
CA ASP A 193 16.71 3.67 -5.26
C ASP A 193 16.82 2.85 -3.97
N ALA A 194 15.95 3.10 -2.98
CA ALA A 194 15.89 2.29 -1.76
C ALA A 194 15.61 0.81 -2.09
N VAL A 195 14.60 0.54 -2.92
CA VAL A 195 14.24 -0.82 -3.33
C VAL A 195 15.37 -1.47 -4.15
N ARG A 196 16.05 -0.72 -5.01
CA ARG A 196 17.20 -1.21 -5.79
C ARG A 196 18.38 -1.61 -4.90
N ILE A 197 18.69 -0.81 -3.88
CA ILE A 197 19.72 -1.13 -2.88
C ILE A 197 19.35 -2.41 -2.14
N GLY A 198 18.10 -2.49 -1.69
CA GLY A 198 17.63 -3.57 -0.83
C GLY A 198 17.53 -4.94 -1.48
N LEU A 199 17.05 -4.98 -2.71
CA LEU A 199 16.83 -6.22 -3.43
C LEU A 199 18.09 -6.70 -4.19
N GLY A 200 19.02 -5.79 -4.49
CA GLY A 200 20.10 -6.05 -5.44
C GLY A 200 19.59 -6.09 -6.90
N ALA A 201 20.53 -6.10 -7.86
CA ALA A 201 20.24 -5.92 -9.28
C ALA A 201 19.25 -6.95 -9.85
N ASP A 202 19.55 -8.25 -9.73
CA ASP A 202 18.75 -9.31 -10.36
C ASP A 202 17.29 -9.35 -9.88
N ARG A 203 17.06 -9.05 -8.59
CA ARG A 203 15.73 -9.06 -8.00
C ARG A 203 15.00 -7.74 -8.27
N TYR A 204 15.71 -6.63 -8.28
CA TYR A 204 15.18 -5.34 -8.69
C TYR A 204 14.70 -5.35 -10.15
N ASP A 205 15.40 -6.04 -11.05
CA ASP A 205 14.97 -6.18 -12.45
C ASP A 205 13.64 -6.91 -12.57
N ARG A 206 13.43 -8.00 -11.78
CA ARG A 206 12.15 -8.69 -11.71
C ARG A 206 11.03 -7.79 -11.19
N VAL A 207 11.28 -7.06 -10.10
CA VAL A 207 10.32 -6.09 -9.55
C VAL A 207 10.00 -4.99 -10.56
N SER A 208 11.00 -4.52 -11.30
CA SER A 208 10.83 -3.53 -12.37
C SER A 208 9.96 -4.06 -13.52
N MET A 209 10.11 -5.34 -13.90
CA MET A 209 9.23 -5.96 -14.89
C MET A 209 7.78 -6.04 -14.41
N LEU A 210 7.55 -6.45 -13.15
CA LEU A 210 6.22 -6.49 -12.55
C LEU A 210 5.58 -5.10 -12.48
N ARG A 211 6.35 -4.09 -12.03
CA ARG A 211 5.95 -2.67 -12.03
C ARG A 211 5.47 -2.25 -13.42
N GLN A 212 6.25 -2.53 -14.46
CA GLN A 212 5.89 -2.15 -15.83
C GLN A 212 4.62 -2.86 -16.31
N GLN A 213 4.41 -4.13 -15.96
CA GLN A 213 3.16 -4.84 -16.25
C GLN A 213 1.96 -4.17 -15.56
N ILE A 214 2.08 -3.82 -14.28
CA ILE A 214 1.04 -3.14 -13.51
C ILE A 214 0.70 -1.80 -14.15
N ILE A 215 1.69 -0.93 -14.38
CA ILE A 215 1.49 0.40 -14.96
C ILE A 215 0.86 0.30 -16.35
N SER A 216 1.35 -0.61 -17.18
CA SER A 216 0.82 -0.82 -18.53
C SER A 216 -0.63 -1.26 -18.50
N ALA A 217 -0.99 -2.20 -17.62
CA ALA A 217 -2.36 -2.66 -17.44
C ALA A 217 -3.27 -1.55 -16.91
N VAL A 218 -2.80 -0.75 -15.94
CA VAL A 218 -3.55 0.40 -15.41
C VAL A 218 -3.81 1.43 -16.51
N LYS A 219 -2.78 1.84 -17.25
CA LYS A 219 -2.90 2.82 -18.33
C LYS A 219 -3.82 2.34 -19.46
N ARG A 220 -3.86 1.04 -19.75
CA ARG A 220 -4.78 0.44 -20.74
C ARG A 220 -6.17 0.10 -20.18
N ARG A 221 -6.40 0.26 -18.87
CA ARG A 221 -7.61 -0.21 -18.17
C ARG A 221 -7.89 -1.71 -18.42
N ASP A 222 -6.83 -2.50 -18.46
CA ASP A 222 -6.84 -3.92 -18.79
C ASP A 222 -7.07 -4.78 -17.53
N ALA A 223 -8.34 -4.98 -17.18
CA ALA A 223 -8.73 -5.72 -15.97
C ALA A 223 -8.34 -7.20 -15.99
N ALA A 224 -8.21 -7.80 -17.17
CA ALA A 224 -7.86 -9.22 -17.32
C ALA A 224 -6.46 -9.54 -16.79
N VAL A 225 -5.58 -8.53 -16.69
CA VAL A 225 -4.25 -8.68 -16.10
C VAL A 225 -4.31 -8.93 -14.59
N PHE A 226 -5.36 -8.45 -13.89
CA PHE A 226 -5.50 -8.54 -12.44
C PHE A 226 -6.43 -9.66 -11.98
N SER A 227 -7.11 -10.34 -12.91
CA SER A 227 -8.11 -11.37 -12.61
C SER A 227 -7.71 -12.71 -13.24
N PRO A 228 -7.64 -13.80 -12.46
CA PRO A 228 -7.47 -15.12 -13.05
C PRO A 228 -8.63 -15.43 -14.01
N PRO A 229 -8.42 -16.24 -15.06
CA PRO A 229 -9.51 -16.68 -15.93
C PRO A 229 -10.53 -17.53 -15.15
N PRO A 230 -11.80 -17.57 -15.62
CA PRO A 230 -12.86 -18.41 -15.05
C PRO A 230 -12.51 -19.90 -15.01
#